data_AF-A0A6P0IWT0-F1
#
_entry.id   AF-A0A6P0IWT0-F1
#
_cell.length_a   1.000
_cell.length_b   1.000
_cell.length_c   1.000
_cell.angle_alpha   90.00
_cell.angle_beta   90.00
_cell.angle_gamma   90.00
#
_symmetry.space_group_name_H-M   'P 1'
#
loop_
_entity.id
_entity.type
_entity.pdbx_description
1 polymer ?
#
loop_
_entity_poly.entity_id
_entity_poly.type
_entity_poly.pdbx_seq_one_letter_code
_entity_poly.pdbx_strand_id
1 'polypeptide(L)' 'MQNLEQRGHLLTEQINPNSQNLDQLTSLELVDLFNQEDTKTLDAIAAARSQLAQAIDCTAKALRQGGCLFYVGAG' A
#
# COMPACT_ATOMS: atom_id res chain seq x y z
N MET A 1 8.20 30.68 -5.57
CA MET A 1 7.36 29.47 -5.71
C MET A 1 8.29 28.32 -6.03
N GLN A 2 8.79 27.66 -4.98
CA GLN A 2 9.77 26.59 -5.09
C GLN A 2 9.07 25.28 -5.46
N ASN A 3 9.45 24.72 -6.61
CA ASN A 3 9.51 23.28 -6.95
C ASN A 3 8.48 22.35 -6.26
N LEU A 4 7.18 22.63 -6.40
CA LEU A 4 6.11 21.80 -5.84
C LEU A 4 5.79 20.55 -6.68
N GLU A 5 6.46 20.34 -7.82
CA GLU A 5 5.98 19.41 -8.86
C GLU A 5 6.80 18.12 -9.05
N GLN A 6 8.00 18.01 -8.48
CA GLN A 6 8.84 16.82 -8.68
C GLN A 6 8.57 15.72 -7.63
N ARG A 7 7.62 14.85 -7.92
CA ARG A 7 7.22 13.72 -7.06
C ARG A 7 7.94 12.39 -7.35
N GLY A 8 8.75 12.31 -8.42
CA GLY A 8 9.39 11.05 -8.86
C GLY A 8 10.39 10.43 -7.87
N HIS A 9 10.75 11.12 -6.78
CA HIS A 9 11.55 10.55 -5.70
C HIS A 9 10.71 9.69 -4.73
N LEU A 10 9.38 9.89 -4.69
CA LEU A 10 8.47 9.12 -3.86
C LEU A 10 8.33 7.70 -4.42
N LEU A 11 8.40 6.70 -3.54
CA LEU A 11 8.31 5.29 -3.93
C LEU A 11 7.04 4.99 -4.76
N THR A 12 5.91 5.59 -4.40
CA THR A 12 4.61 5.37 -5.08
C THR A 12 4.54 5.95 -6.49
N GLU A 13 5.49 6.82 -6.87
CA GLU A 13 5.56 7.45 -8.19
C GLU A 13 6.68 6.86 -9.05
N GLN A 14 7.40 5.85 -8.54
CA GLN A 14 8.47 5.18 -9.27
C GLN A 14 7.93 4.09 -10.20
N ILE A 15 8.60 3.90 -11.34
CA ILE A 15 8.29 2.81 -12.27
C ILE A 15 8.75 1.49 -11.63
N ASN A 16 7.87 0.49 -11.60
CA ASN A 16 8.26 -0.87 -11.22
C ASN A 16 9.17 -1.47 -12.32
N PRO A 17 10.43 -1.83 -12.02
CA PRO A 17 11.35 -2.42 -13.00
C PRO A 17 10.83 -3.71 -13.62
N ASN A 18 10.01 -4.48 -12.90
CA ASN A 18 9.45 -5.74 -13.37
C ASN A 18 8.36 -5.56 -14.43
N SER A 19 7.87 -4.34 -14.66
CA SER A 19 6.78 -4.03 -15.57
C SER A 19 7.18 -3.05 -16.68
N GLN A 20 8.46 -2.99 -17.05
CA GLN A 20 8.93 -2.04 -18.08
C GLN A 20 8.33 -2.30 -19.48
N ASN A 21 7.97 -3.54 -19.78
CA ASN A 21 7.36 -3.97 -21.04
C ASN A 21 5.92 -4.47 -20.84
N LEU A 22 5.20 -3.91 -19.86
CA LEU A 22 3.87 -4.38 -19.43
C LEU A 22 2.87 -4.49 -20.59
N ASP A 23 2.92 -3.55 -21.54
CA ASP A 23 2.05 -3.48 -22.72
C ASP A 23 2.33 -4.58 -23.77
N GLN A 24 3.43 -5.30 -23.64
CA GLN A 24 3.85 -6.37 -24.54
C GLN A 24 3.57 -7.77 -23.97
N LEU A 25 3.16 -7.86 -22.71
CA LEU A 25 2.87 -9.13 -22.05
C LEU A 25 1.53 -9.72 -22.53
N THR A 26 1.47 -11.05 -22.61
CA THR A 26 0.20 -11.77 -22.75
C THR A 26 -0.65 -11.59 -21.49
N SER A 27 -1.96 -11.85 -21.60
CA SER A 27 -2.85 -11.77 -20.44
C SER A 27 -2.44 -12.71 -19.28
N LEU A 28 -1.87 -13.87 -19.58
CA LEU A 28 -1.39 -14.79 -18.54
C LEU A 28 -0.18 -14.19 -17.81
N GLU A 29 0.80 -13.68 -18.55
CA GLU A 29 1.99 -13.03 -17.97
C GLU A 29 1.65 -11.79 -17.15
N LEU A 30 0.64 -11.02 -17.55
CA LEU A 30 0.12 -9.91 -16.74
C LEU A 30 -0.42 -10.39 -15.40
N VAL A 31 -1.26 -11.43 -15.40
CA VAL A 31 -1.82 -11.99 -14.17
C VAL A 31 -0.72 -12.55 -13.27
N ASP A 32 0.27 -13.25 -13.84
CA ASP A 32 1.40 -13.79 -13.09
C ASP A 32 2.26 -12.67 -12.46
N LEU A 33 2.53 -11.60 -13.22
CA LEU A 33 3.24 -10.43 -12.72
C LEU A 33 2.47 -9.75 -11.57
N PHE A 34 1.16 -9.58 -11.68
CA PHE A 34 0.34 -8.98 -10.63
C PHE A 34 0.33 -9.84 -9.37
N ASN A 35 0.15 -11.15 -9.49
CA ASN A 35 0.22 -12.07 -8.35
C ASN A 35 1.58 -12.02 -7.64
N GLN A 36 2.67 -11.87 -8.39
CA GLN A 36 4.01 -11.73 -7.83
C GLN A 36 4.16 -10.42 -7.04
N GLU A 37 3.65 -9.31 -7.55
CA GLU A 37 3.68 -8.02 -6.83
C GLU A 37 2.75 -8.01 -5.62
N ASP A 38 1.56 -8.65 -5.70
CA ASP A 38 0.62 -8.77 -4.57
C ASP A 38 1.22 -9.52 -3.37
N THR A 39 2.11 -10.47 -3.62
CA THR A 39 2.82 -11.17 -2.54
C THR A 39 3.62 -10.19 -1.67
N LYS A 40 4.18 -9.13 -2.25
CA LYS A 40 4.92 -8.09 -1.49
C LYS A 40 4.01 -7.32 -0.53
N THR A 41 2.73 -7.19 -0.86
CA THR A 41 1.73 -6.58 0.05
C THR A 41 1.59 -7.42 1.31
N LEU A 42 1.52 -8.74 1.18
CA LEU A 42 1.44 -9.65 2.33
C LEU A 42 2.70 -9.56 3.21
N ASP A 43 3.88 -9.50 2.58
CA ASP A 43 5.15 -9.33 3.29
C ASP A 43 5.20 -8.00 4.05
N ALA A 44 4.74 -6.91 3.43
CA ALA A 44 4.68 -5.59 4.06
C ALA A 44 3.71 -5.57 5.26
N ILE A 45 2.55 -6.22 5.14
CA ILE A 45 1.60 -6.39 6.24
C ILE A 45 2.24 -7.17 7.39
N ALA A 46 2.93 -8.28 7.08
CA ALA A 46 3.62 -9.10 8.06
C ALA A 46 4.75 -8.33 8.79
N ALA A 47 5.46 -7.45 8.07
CA ALA A 47 6.46 -6.56 8.64
C ALA A 47 5.84 -5.51 9.58
N ALA A 48 4.64 -5.00 9.26
CA ALA A 48 3.91 -4.01 10.07
C ALA A 48 3.09 -4.59 11.24
N ARG A 49 3.15 -5.91 11.47
CA ARG A 49 2.25 -6.64 12.40
C ARG A 49 2.16 -6.04 13.81
N SER A 50 3.25 -5.51 14.36
CA SER A 50 3.25 -4.96 15.73
C SER A 50 2.52 -3.62 15.81
N GLN A 51 2.71 -2.74 14.82
CA GLN A 51 2.01 -1.47 14.72
C GLN A 51 0.51 -1.69 14.43
N LEU A 52 0.20 -2.67 13.58
CA LEU A 52 -1.19 -3.07 13.30
C LEU A 52 -1.87 -3.57 14.58
N ALA A 53 -1.22 -4.45 15.36
CA ALA A 53 -1.76 -4.93 16.64
C ALA A 53 -2.00 -3.78 17.64
N GLN A 54 -1.05 -2.85 17.75
CA GLN A 54 -1.20 -1.68 18.62
C GLN A 54 -2.38 -0.79 18.21
N ALA A 55 -2.55 -0.55 16.91
CA ALA A 55 -3.67 0.22 16.39
C ALA A 55 -5.01 -0.47 16.73
N ILE A 56 -5.09 -1.79 16.53
CA ILE A 56 -6.26 -2.60 16.87
C ILE A 56 -6.60 -2.47 18.35
N ASP A 57 -5.63 -2.63 19.25
CA ASP A 57 -5.85 -2.55 20.70
C ASP A 57 -6.35 -1.16 21.13
N CYS A 58 -5.73 -0.11 20.59
CA CYS A 58 -6.11 1.28 20.86
C CYS A 58 -7.54 1.56 20.40
N THR A 59 -7.87 1.19 19.17
CA THR A 59 -9.20 1.36 18.58
C THR A 59 -10.24 0.55 19.34
N ALA A 60 -9.97 -0.72 19.65
CA ALA A 60 -10.90 -1.57 20.40
C ALA A 60 -11.21 -0.99 21.79
N LYS A 61 -10.19 -0.45 22.49
CA LYS A 61 -10.38 0.24 23.77
C LYS A 61 -11.29 1.47 23.62
N ALA A 62 -11.04 2.30 22.63
CA ALA A 62 -11.83 3.52 22.39
C ALA A 62 -13.29 3.18 22.06
N LEU A 63 -13.54 2.19 21.20
CA LEU A 63 -14.89 1.73 20.85
C LEU A 63 -15.65 1.18 22.07
N ARG A 64 -14.99 0.41 22.94
CA ARG A 64 -15.60 -0.09 24.19
C ARG A 64 -16.02 1.03 25.16
N GLN A 65 -15.40 2.19 25.05
CA GLN A 65 -15.68 3.37 25.87
C GLN A 65 -16.73 4.30 25.23
N GLY A 66 -17.39 3.86 24.14
CA GLY A 66 -18.36 4.66 23.40
C GLY A 66 -17.76 5.64 22.40
N GLY A 67 -16.46 5.53 22.12
CA GLY A 67 -15.79 6.31 21.07
C GLY A 67 -16.08 5.78 19.66
N CYS A 68 -15.40 6.37 18.68
CA CYS A 68 -15.54 6.04 17.26
C CYS A 68 -14.19 5.97 16.55
N LEU A 69 -14.17 5.28 15.41
CA LEU A 69 -13.04 5.20 14.50
C LEU A 69 -13.39 5.95 13.21
N PHE A 70 -12.53 6.89 12.81
CA PHE A 70 -12.68 7.63 11.57
C PHE A 70 -11.59 7.23 10.59
N TYR A 71 -12.00 6.90 9.36
CA TYR A 71 -11.09 6.78 8.23
C TYR A 71 -11.26 8.02 7.34
N VAL A 72 -10.15 8.64 6.95
CA VAL A 72 -10.14 9.86 6.13
C VAL A 72 -9.08 9.69 5.05
N GLY A 73 -9.44 9.99 3.80
CA GLY A 73 -8.54 9.89 2.64
C GLY A 73 -9.16 10.50 1.39
N ALA A 74 -8.32 10.74 0.38
CA ALA A 74 -8.75 11.02 -0.99
C ALA A 74 -8.60 9.75 -1.84
N GLY A 75 -9.36 9.67 -2.93
CA GLY A 75 -9.37 8.51 -3.83
C GLY A 75 -8.03 8.23 -4.49
#